data_AF-A0A258SN05-F1
#
_entry.id   AF-A0A258SN05-F1
#
_cell.length_a   1.000
_cell.length_b   1.000
_cell.length_c   1.000
_cell.angle_alpha   90.00
_cell.angle_beta   90.00
_cell.angle_gamma   90.00
#
_symmetry.space_group_name_H-M   'P 1'
#
loop_
_entity.id
_entity.type
_entity.pdbx_description
1 polymer ?
#
loop_
_entity_poly.entity_id
_entity_poly.type
_entity_poly.pdbx_seq_one_letter_code
_entity_poly.pdbx_strand_id
1 'polypeptide(L)' 'MEIITLVVIALLCLLFAKTRKLGLALIALILLVLPFTFITVVAVALAIHFFNKSQQRKFYEPPTLPRND' A
#
# COMPACT_ATOMS: atom_id res chain seq x y z
N MET A 1 -7.72 14.83 4.72
CA MET A 1 -8.80 15.44 5.53
C MET A 1 -9.72 14.36 6.11
N GLU A 2 -10.26 13.45 5.29
CA GLU A 2 -11.29 12.48 5.70
C GLU A 2 -10.84 11.42 6.73
N ILE A 3 -9.59 10.95 6.67
CA ILE A 3 -9.06 9.98 7.66
C ILE A 3 -8.92 10.65 9.03
N ILE A 4 -8.46 11.90 9.07
CA ILE A 4 -8.29 12.66 10.32
C ILE A 4 -9.66 12.90 10.96
N THR A 5 -10.67 13.26 10.17
CA THR A 5 -12.04 13.44 10.69
C THR A 5 -12.62 12.12 11.22
N LEU A 6 -12.40 10.99 10.55
CA LEU A 6 -12.80 9.67 11.03
C LEU A 6 -12.11 9.28 12.34
N VAL A 7 -10.81 9.55 12.48
CA VAL A 7 -10.06 9.30 13.71
C VAL A 7 -10.61 10.17 14.86
N VAL A 8 -10.85 11.46 14.61
CA VAL A 8 -11.42 12.37 15.62
C VAL A 8 -12.82 11.93 16.04
N ILE A 9 -13.68 11.56 15.10
CA ILE A 9 -15.04 11.05 15.38
C ILE A 9 -14.98 9.75 16.20
N ALA A 10 -14.07 8.84 15.88
CA ALA A 10 -13.91 7.60 16.62
C ALA A 10 -13.43 7.83 18.06
N LEU A 11 -12.51 8.77 18.27
CA LEU A 11 -12.06 9.21 19.60
C LEU A 11 -13.18 9.89 20.39
N LEU A 12 -13.99 10.73 19.74
CA LEU A 12 -15.16 11.35 20.35
C LEU A 12 -16.23 10.30 20.72
N CYS A 13 -16.45 9.31 19.87
CA CYS A 13 -17.37 8.19 20.14
C CYS A 13 -16.91 7.32 21.32
N LEU A 14 -15.62 7.30 21.64
CA LEU A 14 -15.05 6.58 22.78
C LEU A 14 -15.38 7.24 24.12
N LEU A 15 -15.58 8.56 24.14
CA LEU A 15 -15.89 9.33 25.35
C LEU A 15 -17.31 9.06 25.88
N PHE A 16 -18.26 8.72 25.00
CA PHE A 16 -19.63 8.42 25.40
C PHE A 16 -19.86 6.92 25.55
N ALA A 17 -20.34 6.50 26.73
CA ALA A 17 -20.59 5.09 27.04
C ALA A 17 -21.52 4.39 26.02
N LYS A 18 -22.50 5.12 25.47
CA LYS A 18 -23.46 4.62 24.49
C LYS A 18 -22.84 4.33 23.11
N THR A 19 -21.85 5.12 22.69
CA THR A 19 -21.21 5.01 21.36
C THR A 19 -19.84 4.32 21.40
N ARG A 20 -19.37 3.93 22.59
CA ARG A 20 -18.04 3.34 22.79
C ARG A 20 -17.79 2.10 21.94
N LYS A 21 -18.79 1.23 21.77
CA LYS A 21 -18.70 0.05 20.89
C LYS A 21 -18.48 0.43 19.43
N LEU A 22 -19.13 1.50 18.98
CA LEU A 22 -19.03 2.02 17.62
C LEU A 22 -17.67 2.70 17.39
N GLY A 23 -17.18 3.46 18.38
CA GLY A 23 -15.83 4.02 18.36
C GLY A 23 -14.73 2.94 18.28
N LEU A 24 -14.87 1.86 19.05
CA LEU A 24 -13.96 0.70 18.98
C LEU A 24 -14.01 0.01 17.62
N ALA A 25 -15.22 -0.20 17.06
CA ALA A 25 -15.37 -0.78 15.73
C ALA A 25 -14.73 0.08 14.63
N LEU A 26 -14.89 1.41 14.71
CA LEU A 26 -14.25 2.35 13.78
C LEU A 26 -12.72 2.31 13.90
N ILE A 27 -12.17 2.28 15.11
CA ILE A 27 -10.72 2.17 15.32
C ILE A 27 -10.18 0.84 14.80
N ALA A 28 -10.88 -0.26 15.08
CA ALA A 28 -10.50 -1.57 14.57
C ALA A 28 -10.52 -1.60 13.04
N LEU A 29 -11.53 -0.99 12.41
CA LEU A 29 -11.61 -0.85 10.95
C LEU A 29 -10.42 -0.06 10.40
N ILE A 30 -10.10 1.09 11.00
CA ILE A 30 -8.96 1.93 10.56
C ILE A 30 -7.65 1.16 10.71
N LEU A 31 -7.43 0.49 11.84
CA LEU A 31 -6.25 -0.33 12.11
C LEU A 31 -6.16 -1.55 11.21
N LEU A 32 -7.27 -2.05 10.67
CA LEU A 32 -7.27 -3.17 9.72
C LEU A 32 -6.99 -2.70 8.29
N VAL A 33 -7.62 -1.60 7.87
CA VAL A 33 -7.50 -1.08 6.50
C VAL A 33 -6.12 -0.49 6.25
N LEU A 34 -5.52 0.21 7.22
CA LEU A 34 -4.22 0.85 7.07
C LEU A 34 -3.08 -0.14 6.73
N PRO A 35 -2.83 -1.24 7.48
CA PRO A 35 -1.79 -2.19 7.13
C PRO A 35 -2.13 -2.94 5.84
N PHE A 36 -3.41 -3.23 5.59
CA PHE A 36 -3.82 -3.94 4.38
C PHE A 36 -3.54 -3.11 3.12
N THR A 37 -3.90 -1.82 3.13
CA THR A 37 -3.60 -0.89 2.03
C THR A 37 -2.11 -0.67 1.83
N PHE A 38 -1.33 -0.60 2.93
CA PHE A 38 0.13 -0.51 2.82
C PHE A 38 0.73 -1.76 2.16
N ILE A 39 0.34 -2.96 2.61
CA ILE A 39 0.83 -4.23 2.06
C ILE A 39 0.47 -4.35 0.57
N THR A 40 -0.75 -4.01 0.17
CA THR A 40 -1.17 -4.10 -1.23
C THR A 40 -0.38 -3.14 -2.13
N VAL A 41 -0.16 -1.90 -1.70
CA VAL A 41 0.64 -0.92 -2.45
C VAL A 41 2.09 -1.41 -2.61
N VAL A 42 2.70 -1.91 -1.53
CA VAL A 42 4.07 -2.46 -1.59
C VAL A 42 4.14 -3.68 -2.50
N ALA A 43 3.19 -4.60 -2.40
CA ALA A 43 3.14 -5.79 -3.25
C ALA A 43 3.00 -5.43 -4.74
N VAL A 44 2.12 -4.47 -5.06
CA VAL A 44 1.95 -3.97 -6.44
C VAL A 44 3.22 -3.29 -6.94
N ALA A 45 3.83 -2.42 -6.13
CA ALA A 45 5.09 -1.76 -6.50
C ALA A 45 6.22 -2.77 -6.77
N LEU A 46 6.35 -3.80 -5.92
CA LEU A 46 7.30 -4.89 -6.13
C LEU A 46 6.99 -5.67 -7.41
N ALA A 47 5.74 -6.04 -7.64
CA ALA A 47 5.35 -6.74 -8.86
C ALA A 47 5.73 -5.94 -10.11
N ILE A 48 5.39 -4.65 -10.16
CA ILE A 48 5.76 -3.76 -11.27
C ILE A 48 7.28 -3.71 -11.44
N HIS A 49 8.03 -3.56 -10.35
CA HIS A 49 9.48 -3.55 -10.42
C HIS A 49 10.03 -4.86 -11.00
N PHE A 50 9.57 -6.02 -10.52
CA PHE A 50 10.04 -7.32 -11.00
C PHE A 50 9.68 -7.55 -12.47
N PHE A 51 8.47 -7.20 -12.89
CA PHE A 51 8.06 -7.28 -14.29
C PHE A 51 8.93 -6.39 -15.19
N ASN A 52 9.15 -5.13 -14.80
CA ASN A 52 9.95 -4.20 -15.58
C ASN A 52 11.43 -4.65 -15.68
N LYS A 53 12.00 -5.10 -14.55
CA LYS A 53 13.37 -5.65 -14.51
C LYS A 53 13.50 -6.94 -15.33
N SER A 54 12.47 -7.78 -15.33
CA SER A 54 12.41 -8.99 -16.15
C SER A 54 12.42 -8.66 -17.64
N GLN A 55 11.70 -7.62 -18.06
CA GLN A 55 11.72 -7.17 -19.45
C GLN A 55 13.08 -6.58 -19.86
N GLN A 56 13.71 -5.75 -19.04
CA GLN A 56 15.04 -5.20 -19.35
C GLN A 56 16.11 -6.28 -19.60
N ARG A 57 16.04 -7.41 -18.89
CA ARG A 57 16.98 -8.53 -19.11
C ARG A 57 16.72 -9.29 -20.41
N LYS A 58 15.48 -9.31 -20.91
CA LYS A 58 15.12 -10.01 -22.15
C LYS A 58 15.55 -9.27 -23.41
N PHE A 59 15.72 -7.95 -23.33
CA PHE A 59 16.13 -7.10 -24.47
C PHE A 59 17.60 -6.67 -24.41
N TYR A 60 18.40 -7.24 -23.50
CA TYR A 60 19.83 -6.96 -23.48
C TYR A 60 20.51 -7.73 -24.62
N GLU A 61 20.74 -7.04 -25.73
CA GLU A 61 21.72 -7.49 -26.70
C GLU A 61 23.11 -7.12 -26.16
N PRO A 62 23.99 -8.11 -25.88
CA PRO A 62 25.34 -7.81 -25.48
C PRO A 62 26.03 -7.05 -26.61
N PRO A 63 26.83 -6.00 -26.30
CA PRO A 63 27.55 -5.27 -27.33
C PRO A 63 28.47 -6.25 -28.06
N THR A 64 28.17 -6.49 -29.34
CA THR A 64 29.01 -7.29 -30.21
C THR A 64 30.17 -6.44 -30.71
N LEU A 65 31.39 -6.95 -30.57
CA LEU A 65 32.56 -6.32 -31.18
C LEU A 65 32.34 -6.26 -32.70
N PRO A 66 32.68 -5.13 -33.36
CA PRO A 66 32.55 -5.01 -34.80
C PRO A 66 33.36 -6.13 -35.46
N ARG A 67 32.67 -6.97 -36.23
CA ARG A 67 33.28 -8.06 -36.99
C ARG A 67 33.92 -7.43 -38.22
N ASN A 68 35.26 -7.40 -38.22
CA ASN A 68 36.06 -6.91 -39.35
C ASN A 68 36.20 -8.08 -40.33
N ASP A 69 35.23 -8.22 -41.24
CA ASP A 69 35.28 -9.12 -42.40
C ASP A 69 35.47 -8.28 -43.67
#